data_AF-A0A372J390-F1
#
_entry.id   AF-A0A372J390-F1
#
_cell.length_a   1.000
_cell.length_b   1.000
_cell.length_c   1.000
_cell.angle_alpha   90.00
_cell.angle_beta   90.00
_cell.angle_gamma   90.00
#
_symmetry.space_group_name_H-M   'P 1'
#
loop_
_entity.id
_entity.type
_entity.pdbx_description
1 polymer ?
#
loop_
_entity_poly.entity_id
_entity_poly.type
_entity_poly.pdbx_seq_one_letter_code
_entity_poly.pdbx_strand_id
1 'polypeptide(L)'
;MTPPRRRLDAPTDLRPGDHVCWTFSGAAGLAAAVLPYLDEGRRLGEQLLLVGRSRPALEEAVSALPGRADLLAGGQLVVRTTDEAYAAARGEDPAAQVEVYRREVEQALDRGRTGLRVAADATGLAGGGAAEHRRWHRYERLADELMGAVPMTALCLYDAALGRDVLGPLALLHPGGHRGAREPLVHLSGRGPRLSLHGEVDVTQVDDLVRALVDVAGAAPGEGYPPEGSRRDGPRRDGPRREVVLDLSDLDFLDVAGARGLVTAGRRLAEAGTGLRLVGARRLVRRCLELFDGGVPVEPA
;
A
#
# COMPACT_ATOMS: atom_id res chain seq x y z
N MET A 1 10.08 6.02 14.89
CA MET A 1 10.77 6.73 13.80
C MET A 1 10.86 5.78 12.62
N THR A 2 9.83 5.76 11.80
CA THR A 2 9.89 5.14 10.48
C THR A 2 10.78 6.03 9.60
N PRO A 3 11.70 5.49 8.77
CA PRO A 3 12.53 6.33 7.92
C PRO A 3 11.65 7.12 6.91
N PRO A 4 12.08 8.33 6.51
CA PRO A 4 11.38 9.09 5.47
C PRO A 4 11.33 8.33 4.15
N ARG A 5 10.32 8.63 3.32
CA ARG A 5 10.02 7.88 2.10
C ARG A 5 11.22 7.85 1.15
N ARG A 6 11.68 6.66 0.75
CA ARG A 6 12.92 6.49 -0.03
C ARG A 6 12.63 6.53 -1.54
N ARG A 7 13.19 7.52 -2.25
CA ARG A 7 13.32 7.47 -3.72
C ARG A 7 14.34 6.39 -4.08
N LEU A 8 14.00 5.55 -5.06
CA LEU A 8 14.84 4.44 -5.53
C LEU A 8 15.23 4.62 -6.99
N ASP A 9 16.54 4.58 -7.26
CA ASP A 9 17.11 4.60 -8.61
C ASP A 9 17.30 3.19 -9.22
N ALA A 10 17.38 2.17 -8.36
CA ALA A 10 17.51 0.76 -8.74
C ALA A 10 16.51 -0.11 -7.97
N PRO A 11 16.04 -1.23 -8.54
CA PRO A 11 15.13 -2.18 -7.89
C PRO A 11 15.92 -3.19 -7.02
N THR A 12 16.99 -2.74 -6.38
CA THR A 12 17.95 -3.55 -5.60
C THR A 12 18.37 -2.77 -4.35
N ASP A 13 19.23 -3.36 -3.51
CA ASP A 13 19.54 -2.85 -2.17
C ASP A 13 18.28 -2.72 -1.31
N LEU A 14 17.39 -3.72 -1.46
CA LEU A 14 16.14 -3.86 -0.73
C LEU A 14 16.23 -5.01 0.29
N ARG A 15 15.72 -4.75 1.49
CA ARG A 15 15.81 -5.61 2.68
C ARG A 15 14.43 -6.16 3.04
N PRO A 16 14.36 -7.26 3.81
CA PRO A 16 13.10 -7.70 4.43
C PRO A 16 12.43 -6.54 5.17
N GLY A 17 11.16 -6.29 4.85
CA GLY A 17 10.38 -5.14 5.29
C GLY A 17 10.22 -4.03 4.24
N ASP A 18 11.02 -3.99 3.16
CA ASP A 18 10.85 -2.99 2.11
C ASP A 18 9.65 -3.30 1.21
N HIS A 19 8.70 -2.37 1.20
CA HIS A 19 7.53 -2.34 0.31
C HIS A 19 7.68 -1.19 -0.70
N VAL A 20 7.78 -1.53 -1.99
CA VAL A 20 8.21 -0.58 -3.04
C VAL A 20 7.20 -0.48 -4.18
N CYS A 21 6.70 0.73 -4.43
CA CYS A 21 5.93 1.05 -5.63
C CYS A 21 6.87 1.39 -6.79
N TRP A 22 6.88 0.58 -7.84
CA TRP A 22 7.78 0.72 -8.99
C TRP A 22 7.03 0.89 -10.31
N THR A 23 7.18 2.05 -10.97
CA THR A 23 6.60 2.26 -12.30
C THR A 23 7.48 1.73 -13.42
N PHE A 24 6.91 1.00 -14.38
CA PHE A 24 7.60 0.52 -15.59
C PHE A 24 6.81 0.89 -16.85
N SER A 25 7.43 0.73 -18.03
CA SER A 25 6.77 0.90 -19.33
C SER A 25 7.09 -0.27 -20.27
N GLY A 26 6.07 -1.03 -20.66
CA GLY A 26 6.21 -2.16 -21.58
C GLY A 26 7.08 -3.32 -21.06
N ALA A 27 7.24 -4.36 -21.90
CA ALA A 27 7.93 -5.60 -21.51
C ALA A 27 9.41 -5.39 -21.15
N ALA A 28 10.12 -4.51 -21.87
CA ALA A 28 11.53 -4.21 -21.58
C ALA A 28 11.71 -3.50 -20.23
N GLY A 29 10.81 -2.56 -19.89
CA GLY A 29 10.81 -1.89 -18.58
C GLY A 29 10.48 -2.85 -17.44
N LEU A 30 9.54 -3.78 -17.66
CA LEU A 30 9.22 -4.84 -16.69
C LEU A 30 10.44 -5.75 -16.43
N ALA A 31 11.09 -6.25 -17.49
CA ALA A 31 12.27 -7.10 -17.38
C ALA A 31 13.43 -6.38 -16.68
N ALA A 32 13.67 -5.10 -17.02
CA ALA A 32 14.70 -4.27 -16.39
C ALA A 32 14.47 -4.05 -14.87
N ALA A 33 13.22 -4.07 -14.40
CA ALA A 33 12.90 -4.02 -12.97
C ALA A 33 13.05 -5.40 -12.30
N VAL A 34 12.47 -6.45 -12.92
CA VAL A 34 12.33 -7.78 -12.32
C VAL A 34 13.65 -8.56 -12.28
N LEU A 35 14.45 -8.55 -13.35
CA LEU A 35 15.70 -9.33 -13.44
C LEU A 35 16.69 -9.05 -12.30
N PRO A 36 17.16 -7.81 -12.08
CA PRO A 36 18.12 -7.52 -11.02
C PRO A 36 17.53 -7.73 -9.61
N TYR A 37 16.25 -7.43 -9.40
CA TYR A 37 15.56 -7.64 -8.12
C TYR A 37 15.48 -9.12 -7.72
N LEU A 38 15.18 -10.01 -8.68
CA LEU A 38 15.12 -11.45 -8.42
C LEU A 38 16.51 -12.09 -8.35
N ASP A 39 17.52 -11.57 -9.06
CA ASP A 39 18.90 -12.03 -8.86
C ASP A 39 19.44 -11.66 -7.47
N GLU A 40 19.06 -10.50 -6.93
CA GLU A 40 19.35 -10.15 -5.54
C GLU A 40 18.78 -11.18 -4.56
N GLY A 41 17.48 -11.48 -4.65
CA GLY A 41 16.88 -12.49 -3.76
C GLY A 41 17.45 -13.90 -3.96
N ARG A 42 17.80 -14.26 -5.20
CA ARG A 42 18.52 -15.51 -5.51
C ARG A 42 19.84 -15.60 -4.74
N ARG A 43 20.64 -14.52 -4.74
CA ARG A 43 21.92 -14.43 -4.01
C ARG A 43 21.73 -14.41 -2.49
N LEU A 44 20.62 -13.86 -1.99
CA LEU A 44 20.26 -13.83 -0.58
C LEU A 44 19.62 -15.14 -0.06
N GLY A 45 19.33 -16.11 -0.92
CA GLY A 45 18.71 -17.38 -0.55
C GLY A 45 17.21 -17.31 -0.28
N GLU A 46 16.55 -16.25 -0.75
CA GLU A 46 15.12 -16.02 -0.55
C GLU A 46 14.26 -16.93 -1.47
N GLN A 47 13.01 -17.16 -1.07
CA GLN A 47 11.96 -17.67 -1.95
C GLN A 47 11.55 -16.55 -2.91
N LEU A 48 11.52 -16.82 -4.20
CA LEU A 48 11.18 -15.85 -5.24
C LEU A 48 9.77 -16.12 -5.76
N LEU A 49 8.96 -15.07 -5.83
CA LEU A 49 7.63 -15.10 -6.43
C LEU A 49 7.52 -13.98 -7.47
N LEU A 50 7.23 -14.35 -8.71
CA LEU A 50 6.95 -13.43 -9.80
C LEU A 50 5.48 -13.52 -10.20
N VAL A 51 4.77 -12.41 -10.13
CA VAL A 51 3.33 -12.29 -10.43
C VAL A 51 3.11 -11.31 -11.58
N GLY A 52 2.17 -11.62 -12.47
CA GLY A 52 1.73 -10.70 -13.51
C GLY A 52 0.77 -11.34 -14.52
N ARG A 53 0.42 -10.60 -15.57
CA ARG A 53 -0.74 -10.93 -16.42
C ARG A 53 -0.62 -12.21 -17.26
N SER A 54 0.59 -12.69 -17.58
CA SER A 54 0.80 -13.82 -18.49
C SER A 54 2.05 -14.61 -18.13
N ARG A 55 1.91 -15.90 -17.80
CA ARG A 55 3.04 -16.79 -17.46
C ARG A 55 4.13 -16.79 -18.55
N PRO A 56 3.84 -16.99 -19.86
CA PRO A 56 4.85 -16.88 -20.90
C PRO A 56 5.60 -15.55 -20.93
N ALA A 57 4.91 -14.42 -20.72
CA ALA A 57 5.53 -13.10 -20.71
C ALA A 57 6.42 -12.88 -19.47
N LEU A 58 6.03 -13.43 -18.32
CA LEU A 58 6.83 -13.40 -17.09
C LEU A 58 8.07 -14.27 -17.21
N GLU A 59 7.92 -15.48 -17.75
CA GLU A 59 9.04 -16.40 -17.99
C GLU A 59 10.05 -15.79 -18.98
N GLU A 60 9.58 -15.10 -20.04
CA GLU A 60 10.44 -14.33 -20.93
C GLU A 60 11.09 -13.13 -20.23
N ALA A 61 10.36 -12.38 -19.40
CA ALA A 61 10.93 -11.26 -18.65
C ALA A 61 12.06 -11.68 -17.69
N VAL A 62 12.14 -12.94 -17.28
CA VAL A 62 13.26 -13.51 -16.50
C VAL A 62 14.16 -14.46 -17.30
N SER A 63 14.11 -14.46 -18.64
CA SER A 63 14.88 -15.40 -19.47
C SER A 63 16.40 -15.34 -19.21
N ALA A 64 16.93 -14.15 -18.90
CA ALA A 64 18.34 -13.91 -18.57
C ALA A 64 18.73 -14.15 -17.10
N LEU A 65 17.83 -14.63 -16.22
CA LEU A 65 18.12 -14.85 -14.81
C LEU A 65 19.14 -16.01 -14.61
N PRO A 66 20.26 -15.82 -13.88
CA PRO A 66 21.23 -16.89 -13.65
C PRO A 66 20.61 -18.11 -12.95
N GLY A 67 20.76 -19.29 -13.55
CA GLY A 67 20.20 -20.54 -13.00
C GLY A 67 18.67 -20.67 -13.11
N ARG A 68 17.99 -19.87 -13.94
CA ARG A 68 16.52 -19.84 -14.09
C ARG A 68 15.86 -21.22 -14.11
N ALA A 69 16.42 -22.17 -14.87
CA ALA A 69 15.88 -23.52 -15.02
C ALA A 69 15.86 -24.28 -13.67
N ASP A 70 16.98 -24.27 -12.94
CA ASP A 70 17.11 -24.94 -11.65
C ASP A 70 16.26 -24.25 -10.57
N LEU A 71 16.13 -22.92 -10.62
CA LEU A 71 15.26 -22.15 -9.71
C LEU A 71 13.78 -22.51 -9.90
N LEU A 72 13.33 -22.65 -11.15
CA LEU A 72 11.96 -23.07 -11.47
C LEU A 72 11.75 -24.55 -11.08
N ALA A 73 12.65 -25.45 -11.47
CA ALA A 73 12.54 -26.88 -11.20
C ALA A 73 12.62 -27.22 -9.70
N GLY A 74 13.50 -26.54 -8.96
CA GLY A 74 13.62 -26.63 -7.50
C GLY A 74 12.60 -25.80 -6.72
N GLY A 75 11.68 -25.10 -7.40
CA GLY A 75 10.62 -24.30 -6.79
C GLY A 75 11.09 -23.07 -5.99
N GLN A 76 12.35 -22.64 -6.12
CA GLN A 76 12.83 -21.39 -5.53
C GLN A 76 12.25 -20.18 -6.28
N LEU A 77 12.05 -20.29 -7.59
CA LEU A 77 11.31 -19.32 -8.37
C LEU A 77 9.93 -19.88 -8.70
N VAL A 78 8.90 -19.21 -8.19
CA VAL A 78 7.50 -19.48 -8.53
C VAL A 78 7.01 -18.33 -9.41
N VAL A 79 6.46 -18.67 -10.57
CA VAL A 79 5.71 -17.73 -11.42
C VAL A 79 4.23 -17.99 -11.21
N ARG A 80 3.41 -16.95 -11.04
CA ARG A 80 1.93 -17.03 -10.97
C ARG A 80 1.28 -15.96 -11.84
N THR A 81 0.08 -16.20 -12.32
CA THR A 81 -0.72 -15.12 -12.91
C THR A 81 -1.22 -14.17 -11.82
N THR A 82 -1.51 -12.90 -12.17
CA THR A 82 -2.16 -11.95 -11.24
C THR A 82 -3.47 -12.52 -10.69
N ASP A 83 -4.21 -13.26 -11.52
CA ASP A 83 -5.46 -13.94 -11.17
C ASP A 83 -5.26 -15.06 -10.14
N GLU A 84 -4.23 -15.91 -10.32
CA GLU A 84 -3.85 -16.95 -9.35
C GLU A 84 -3.38 -16.36 -8.02
N ALA A 85 -2.50 -15.35 -8.07
CA ALA A 85 -1.87 -14.79 -6.89
C ALA A 85 -2.84 -13.96 -6.04
N TYR A 86 -3.77 -13.23 -6.68
CA TYR A 86 -4.68 -12.29 -6.02
C TYR A 86 -6.14 -12.76 -6.01
N ALA A 87 -6.38 -14.06 -6.13
CA ALA A 87 -7.73 -14.65 -6.07
C ALA A 87 -8.48 -14.27 -4.78
N ALA A 88 -7.78 -14.22 -3.63
CA ALA A 88 -8.38 -13.80 -2.36
C ALA A 88 -8.68 -12.29 -2.33
N ALA A 89 -7.76 -11.45 -2.82
CA ALA A 89 -7.96 -9.99 -2.92
C ALA A 89 -9.09 -9.56 -3.88
N ARG A 90 -9.51 -10.44 -4.81
CA ARG A 90 -10.71 -10.22 -5.64
C ARG A 90 -12.02 -10.46 -4.89
N GLY A 91 -11.97 -11.10 -3.72
CA GLY A 91 -13.09 -11.14 -2.78
C GLY A 91 -13.36 -9.78 -2.12
N GLU A 92 -14.28 -9.77 -1.16
CA GLU A 92 -14.65 -8.55 -0.44
C GLU A 92 -13.69 -8.21 0.72
N ASP A 93 -12.82 -9.14 1.11
CA ASP A 93 -11.88 -9.01 2.23
C ASP A 93 -10.40 -8.92 1.79
N PRO A 94 -9.78 -7.72 1.84
CA PRO A 94 -8.34 -7.55 1.64
C PRO A 94 -7.44 -8.28 2.65
N ALA A 95 -7.91 -8.57 3.87
CA ALA A 95 -7.12 -9.25 4.90
C ALA A 95 -6.85 -10.72 4.57
N ALA A 96 -7.78 -11.40 3.89
CA ALA A 96 -7.59 -12.75 3.38
C ALA A 96 -6.34 -12.89 2.48
N GLN A 97 -6.04 -11.88 1.64
CA GLN A 97 -4.83 -11.90 0.81
C GLN A 97 -3.54 -11.72 1.62
N VAL A 98 -3.59 -10.91 2.67
CA VAL A 98 -2.45 -10.71 3.58
C VAL A 98 -2.13 -12.00 4.35
N GLU A 99 -3.15 -12.76 4.72
CA GLU A 99 -2.98 -14.09 5.33
C GLU A 99 -2.41 -15.12 4.34
N VAL A 100 -2.74 -15.04 3.04
CA VAL A 100 -2.06 -15.86 2.01
C VAL A 100 -0.56 -15.56 1.98
N TYR A 101 -0.16 -14.28 1.95
CA TYR A 101 1.27 -13.93 1.94
C TYR A 101 2.00 -14.30 3.23
N ARG A 102 1.36 -14.19 4.41
CA ARG A 102 1.93 -14.68 5.68
C ARG A 102 2.31 -16.17 5.58
N ARG A 103 1.42 -17.01 5.04
CA ARG A 103 1.64 -18.45 4.87
C ARG A 103 2.69 -18.78 3.81
N GLU A 104 2.84 -17.97 2.77
CA GLU A 104 3.92 -18.12 1.78
C GLU A 104 5.30 -17.80 2.41
N VAL A 105 5.37 -16.83 3.32
CA VAL A 105 6.58 -16.53 4.11
C VAL A 105 6.91 -17.68 5.06
N GLU A 106 5.93 -18.19 5.82
CA GLU A 106 6.11 -19.35 6.70
C GLU A 106 6.63 -20.57 5.93
N GLN A 107 6.02 -20.90 4.79
CA GLN A 107 6.47 -21.98 3.90
C GLN A 107 7.85 -21.75 3.29
N ALA A 108 8.27 -20.50 3.07
CA ALA A 108 9.62 -20.19 2.62
C ALA A 108 10.64 -20.51 3.73
N LEU A 109 10.36 -20.10 4.97
CA LEU A 109 11.21 -20.37 6.14
C LEU A 109 11.31 -21.87 6.44
N ASP A 110 10.20 -22.61 6.37
CA ASP A 110 10.17 -24.08 6.53
C ASP A 110 11.03 -24.83 5.50
N ARG A 111 11.21 -24.23 4.31
CA ARG A 111 12.10 -24.73 3.23
C ARG A 111 13.54 -24.26 3.39
N GLY A 112 13.91 -23.63 4.50
CA GLY A 112 15.24 -23.11 4.77
C GLY A 112 15.61 -21.86 3.97
N ARG A 113 14.63 -21.10 3.46
CA ARG A 113 14.86 -19.81 2.80
C ARG A 113 14.99 -18.70 3.85
N THR A 114 15.64 -17.61 3.47
CA THR A 114 15.87 -16.44 4.34
C THR A 114 14.68 -15.48 4.43
N GLY A 115 13.71 -15.60 3.52
CA GLY A 115 12.52 -14.76 3.43
C GLY A 115 11.78 -14.98 2.10
N LEU A 116 10.76 -14.17 1.84
CA LEU A 116 10.01 -14.13 0.58
C LEU A 116 10.27 -12.82 -0.17
N ARG A 117 10.66 -12.91 -1.44
CA ARG A 117 10.80 -11.76 -2.36
C ARG A 117 9.74 -11.83 -3.45
N VAL A 118 8.88 -10.81 -3.53
CA VAL A 118 7.74 -10.76 -4.46
C VAL A 118 7.89 -9.62 -5.46
N ALA A 119 7.95 -9.94 -6.75
CA ALA A 119 7.77 -8.96 -7.83
C ALA A 119 6.37 -9.16 -8.43
N ALA A 120 5.50 -8.15 -8.38
CA ALA A 120 4.10 -8.31 -8.81
C ALA A 120 3.62 -7.19 -9.74
N ASP A 121 3.33 -7.51 -11.02
CA ASP A 121 2.55 -6.63 -11.90
C ASP A 121 1.10 -6.57 -11.40
N ALA A 122 0.83 -5.50 -10.64
CA ALA A 122 -0.46 -5.16 -10.07
C ALA A 122 -1.27 -4.21 -10.97
N THR A 123 -0.80 -3.92 -12.19
CA THR A 123 -1.47 -2.99 -13.13
C THR A 123 -2.94 -3.34 -13.36
N GLY A 124 -3.27 -4.62 -13.50
CA GLY A 124 -4.64 -5.09 -13.70
C GLY A 124 -5.56 -4.93 -12.48
N LEU A 125 -5.00 -4.80 -11.28
CA LEU A 125 -5.73 -4.60 -10.02
C LEU A 125 -5.97 -3.10 -9.78
N ALA A 126 -4.97 -2.27 -10.12
CA ALA A 126 -5.06 -0.81 -10.05
C ALA A 126 -5.86 -0.17 -11.20
N GLY A 127 -6.01 -0.82 -12.36
CA GLY A 127 -6.75 -0.29 -13.51
C GLY A 127 -8.29 -0.36 -13.42
N GLY A 128 -8.86 -0.63 -12.25
CA GLY A 128 -10.29 -0.87 -12.05
C GLY A 128 -11.15 0.38 -11.84
N GLY A 129 -12.40 0.18 -11.39
CA GLY A 129 -13.30 1.25 -11.00
C GLY A 129 -13.04 1.76 -9.58
N ALA A 130 -13.83 2.72 -9.10
CA ALA A 130 -13.62 3.34 -7.78
C ALA A 130 -13.78 2.34 -6.60
N ALA A 131 -14.51 1.25 -6.76
CA ALA A 131 -14.64 0.20 -5.74
C ALA A 131 -13.40 -0.70 -5.70
N GLU A 132 -12.84 -1.02 -6.86
CA GLU A 132 -11.63 -1.81 -7.06
C GLU A 132 -10.44 -1.07 -6.44
N HIS A 133 -10.27 0.22 -6.77
CA HIS A 133 -9.26 1.08 -6.16
C HIS A 133 -9.37 1.10 -4.62
N ARG A 134 -10.59 1.21 -4.06
CA ARG A 134 -10.79 1.18 -2.60
C ARG A 134 -10.36 -0.15 -1.97
N ARG A 135 -10.68 -1.29 -2.59
CA ARG A 135 -10.24 -2.60 -2.12
C ARG A 135 -8.71 -2.71 -2.21
N TRP A 136 -8.13 -2.25 -3.31
CA TRP A 136 -6.70 -2.30 -3.56
C TRP A 136 -5.88 -1.39 -2.62
N HIS A 137 -6.27 -0.14 -2.42
CA HIS A 137 -5.64 0.75 -1.43
C HIS A 137 -5.69 0.17 0.00
N ARG A 138 -6.81 -0.47 0.38
CA ARG A 138 -6.91 -1.19 1.66
C ARG A 138 -5.99 -2.40 1.74
N TYR A 139 -5.87 -3.17 0.66
CA TYR A 139 -4.89 -4.26 0.58
C TYR A 139 -3.46 -3.73 0.74
N GLU A 140 -3.05 -2.71 -0.02
CA GLU A 140 -1.67 -2.19 0.01
C GLU A 140 -1.26 -1.70 1.41
N ARG A 141 -2.17 -1.02 2.13
CA ARG A 141 -1.92 -0.62 3.51
C ARG A 141 -1.73 -1.82 4.45
N LEU A 142 -2.49 -2.89 4.27
CA LEU A 142 -2.36 -4.10 5.12
C LEU A 142 -1.14 -4.94 4.72
N ALA A 143 -0.71 -4.87 3.45
CA ALA A 143 0.53 -5.47 2.95
C ALA A 143 1.76 -4.74 3.52
N ASP A 144 1.74 -3.41 3.60
CA ASP A 144 2.75 -2.61 4.29
C ASP A 144 2.88 -3.01 5.78
N GLU A 145 1.74 -3.11 6.49
CA GLU A 145 1.69 -3.57 7.89
C GLU A 145 2.24 -5.01 8.05
N LEU A 146 2.01 -5.90 7.07
CA LEU A 146 2.57 -7.26 7.06
C LEU A 146 4.08 -7.25 6.87
N MET A 147 4.61 -6.50 5.90
CA MET A 147 6.05 -6.51 5.59
C MET A 147 6.88 -5.98 6.77
N GLY A 148 6.36 -5.02 7.53
CA GLY A 148 6.95 -4.59 8.80
C GLY A 148 6.97 -5.66 9.92
N ALA A 149 6.37 -6.84 9.73
CA ALA A 149 6.20 -7.88 10.74
C ALA A 149 6.77 -9.27 10.36
N VAL A 150 7.05 -9.54 9.07
CA VAL A 150 7.55 -10.85 8.58
C VAL A 150 8.71 -10.64 7.59
N PRO A 151 9.60 -11.63 7.36
CA PRO A 151 10.70 -11.49 6.40
C PRO A 151 10.21 -11.57 4.95
N MET A 152 9.55 -10.49 4.50
CA MET A 152 9.02 -10.30 3.16
C MET A 152 9.53 -8.99 2.56
N THR A 153 9.95 -9.03 1.31
CA THR A 153 10.34 -7.87 0.50
C THR A 153 9.43 -7.84 -0.73
N ALA A 154 8.85 -6.70 -1.10
CA ALA A 154 7.95 -6.62 -2.25
C ALA A 154 8.20 -5.42 -3.18
N LEU A 155 8.17 -5.72 -4.48
CA LEU A 155 8.22 -4.78 -5.60
C LEU A 155 6.88 -4.81 -6.32
N CYS A 156 5.98 -3.91 -5.94
CA CYS A 156 4.68 -3.71 -6.55
C CYS A 156 4.85 -2.90 -7.83
N LEU A 157 4.69 -3.59 -8.96
CA LEU A 157 5.00 -3.11 -10.31
C LEU A 157 3.74 -2.57 -10.99
N TYR A 158 3.86 -1.38 -11.55
CA TYR A 158 2.75 -0.66 -12.20
C TYR A 158 3.15 -0.10 -13.56
N ASP A 159 2.33 -0.35 -14.58
CA ASP A 159 2.51 0.26 -15.89
C ASP A 159 2.24 1.78 -15.81
N ALA A 160 3.17 2.59 -16.30
CA ALA A 160 3.06 4.05 -16.35
C ALA A 160 1.83 4.53 -17.14
N ALA A 161 1.27 3.70 -18.03
CA ALA A 161 0.03 3.97 -18.75
C ALA A 161 -1.21 4.13 -17.85
N LEU A 162 -1.17 3.70 -16.58
CA LEU A 162 -2.23 3.98 -15.59
C LEU A 162 -2.39 5.47 -15.26
N GLY A 163 -1.39 6.30 -15.61
CA GLY A 163 -1.47 7.75 -15.45
C GLY A 163 -1.32 8.24 -14.00
N ARG A 164 -1.31 9.57 -13.83
CA ARG A 164 -0.97 10.19 -12.55
C ARG A 164 -1.98 9.86 -11.45
N ASP A 165 -3.26 9.89 -11.78
CA ASP A 165 -4.37 9.89 -10.81
C ASP A 165 -4.61 8.51 -10.17
N VAL A 166 -4.18 7.43 -10.82
CA VAL A 166 -4.17 6.06 -10.27
C VAL A 166 -2.88 5.80 -9.49
N LEU A 167 -1.73 6.17 -10.06
CA LEU A 167 -0.42 5.90 -9.48
C LEU A 167 -0.06 6.84 -8.31
N GLY A 168 -0.78 7.95 -8.15
CA GLY A 168 -0.59 8.94 -7.10
C GLY A 168 -0.91 8.41 -5.71
N PRO A 169 -2.15 7.93 -5.47
CA PRO A 169 -2.54 7.25 -4.22
C PRO A 169 -1.86 5.91 -3.96
N LEU A 170 -1.18 5.32 -4.95
CA LEU A 170 -0.38 4.09 -4.81
C LEU A 170 1.09 4.36 -4.47
N ALA A 171 1.65 5.49 -4.94
CA ALA A 171 2.56 6.24 -4.08
C ALA A 171 1.80 6.69 -2.80
N LEU A 172 2.47 7.27 -1.81
CA LEU A 172 1.90 7.46 -0.46
C LEU A 172 1.64 6.16 0.32
N LEU A 173 1.07 5.09 -0.24
CA LEU A 173 0.80 3.83 0.48
C LEU A 173 1.98 2.84 0.56
N HIS A 174 3.14 3.22 0.03
CA HIS A 174 4.39 2.45 0.13
C HIS A 174 5.51 3.32 0.75
N PRO A 175 6.44 2.80 1.56
CA PRO A 175 7.58 3.54 2.12
C PRO A 175 8.70 3.79 1.10
N GLY A 176 8.81 2.96 0.06
CA GLY A 176 9.75 3.15 -1.05
C GLY A 176 9.05 3.41 -2.39
N GLY A 177 9.76 4.03 -3.34
CA GLY A 177 9.25 4.07 -4.72
C GLY A 177 10.20 4.60 -5.79
N HIS A 178 9.92 4.14 -7.01
CA HIS A 178 10.51 4.61 -8.26
C HIS A 178 9.41 5.17 -9.16
N ARG A 179 9.40 6.50 -9.36
CA ARG A 179 8.36 7.22 -10.13
C ARG A 179 8.88 8.53 -10.73
N GLY A 180 9.58 8.44 -11.86
CA GLY A 180 9.96 9.60 -12.67
C GLY A 180 10.76 10.68 -11.93
N ALA A 181 10.53 11.95 -12.27
CA ALA A 181 11.38 13.08 -11.89
C ALA A 181 10.99 13.83 -10.59
N ARG A 182 10.00 13.36 -9.82
CA ARG A 182 9.58 14.01 -8.57
C ARG A 182 9.75 13.08 -7.38
N GLU A 183 10.38 13.60 -6.33
CA GLU A 183 10.46 12.92 -5.04
C GLU A 183 9.08 12.83 -4.38
N PRO A 184 8.64 11.64 -3.97
CA PRO A 184 7.37 11.48 -3.29
C PRO A 184 7.54 11.79 -1.79
N LEU A 185 7.15 13.01 -1.39
CA LEU A 185 7.45 13.56 -0.06
C LEU A 185 6.65 12.97 1.11
N VAL A 186 5.48 12.38 0.88
CA VAL A 186 4.59 11.84 1.94
C VAL A 186 4.38 10.34 1.84
N HIS A 187 4.32 9.68 3.01
CA HIS A 187 3.92 8.29 3.21
C HIS A 187 2.74 8.21 4.20
N LEU A 188 1.78 7.33 3.93
CA LEU A 188 0.60 7.03 4.76
C LEU A 188 0.65 5.55 5.14
N SER A 189 1.17 5.25 6.33
CA SER A 189 1.18 3.89 6.89
C SER A 189 -0.05 3.65 7.77
N GLY A 190 -0.34 2.39 8.08
CA GLY A 190 -1.37 2.04 9.05
C GLY A 190 -0.96 0.90 9.98
N ARG A 191 -1.52 0.90 11.19
CA ARG A 191 -1.46 -0.22 12.14
C ARG A 191 -2.82 -0.39 12.82
N GLY A 192 -3.59 -1.40 12.41
CA GLY A 192 -4.98 -1.57 12.87
C GLY A 192 -5.84 -0.32 12.62
N PRO A 193 -6.48 0.28 13.65
CA PRO A 193 -7.33 1.48 13.50
C PRO A 193 -6.56 2.81 13.49
N ARG A 194 -5.23 2.79 13.63
CA ARG A 194 -4.39 3.99 13.60
C ARG A 194 -3.69 4.09 12.26
N LEU A 195 -3.67 5.30 11.69
CA LEU A 195 -2.89 5.67 10.52
C LEU A 195 -1.82 6.68 10.95
N SER A 196 -0.73 6.76 10.21
CA SER A 196 0.34 7.74 10.46
C SER A 196 0.76 8.38 9.15
N LEU A 197 0.89 9.71 9.16
CA LEU A 197 1.33 10.50 8.01
C LEU A 197 2.76 10.98 8.25
N HIS A 198 3.65 10.66 7.30
CA HIS A 198 5.09 10.90 7.41
C HIS A 198 5.57 11.86 6.32
N GLY A 199 6.58 12.68 6.62
CA GLY A 199 7.25 13.54 5.64
C GLY A 199 6.53 14.86 5.37
N GLU A 200 6.35 15.24 4.11
CA GLU A 200 5.80 16.54 3.72
C GLU A 200 4.57 16.42 2.81
N VAL A 201 3.55 17.24 3.05
CA VAL A 201 2.35 17.35 2.19
C VAL A 201 2.27 18.75 1.61
N ASP A 202 2.39 18.83 0.28
CA ASP A 202 2.18 20.04 -0.51
C ASP A 202 0.94 19.94 -1.42
N VAL A 203 0.60 21.08 -2.05
CA VAL A 203 -0.47 21.23 -3.05
C VAL A 203 -0.44 20.20 -4.19
N THR A 204 0.70 19.60 -4.52
CA THR A 204 0.82 18.65 -5.63
C THR A 204 0.35 17.23 -5.30
N GLN A 205 0.22 16.92 -4.00
CA GLN A 205 -0.11 15.60 -3.43
C GLN A 205 -1.50 15.56 -2.76
N VAL A 206 -2.21 16.70 -2.65
CA VAL A 206 -3.47 16.81 -1.90
C VAL A 206 -4.54 15.83 -2.38
N ASP A 207 -4.79 15.76 -3.68
CA ASP A 207 -5.80 14.87 -4.24
C ASP A 207 -5.44 13.40 -4.04
N ASP A 208 -4.15 13.06 -4.19
CA ASP A 208 -3.61 11.73 -3.96
C ASP A 208 -3.79 11.31 -2.48
N LEU A 209 -3.49 12.21 -1.54
CA LEU A 209 -3.66 12.01 -0.10
C LEU A 209 -5.13 11.88 0.30
N VAL A 210 -6.00 12.78 -0.16
CA VAL A 210 -7.44 12.73 0.15
C VAL A 210 -8.04 11.42 -0.33
N ARG A 211 -7.65 10.94 -1.51
CA ARG A 211 -8.11 9.66 -2.05
C ARG A 211 -7.58 8.48 -1.25
N ALA A 212 -6.26 8.38 -1.05
CA ALA A 212 -5.66 7.30 -0.27
C ALA A 212 -6.26 7.22 1.15
N LEU A 213 -6.32 8.35 1.87
CA LEU A 213 -6.83 8.41 3.24
C LEU A 213 -8.31 8.00 3.33
N VAL A 214 -9.18 8.52 2.45
CA VAL A 214 -10.60 8.15 2.44
C VAL A 214 -10.79 6.66 2.12
N ASP A 215 -10.01 6.13 1.17
CA ASP A 215 -10.12 4.75 0.73
C ASP A 215 -9.67 3.76 1.84
N VAL A 216 -8.57 4.06 2.57
CA VAL A 216 -8.05 3.18 3.64
C VAL A 216 -8.71 3.35 5.01
N ALA A 217 -9.28 4.53 5.30
CA ALA A 217 -9.97 4.82 6.57
C ALA A 217 -11.48 4.56 6.51
N GLY A 218 -12.11 4.68 5.33
CA GLY A 218 -13.54 4.41 5.16
C GLY A 218 -13.90 2.97 5.51
N ALA A 219 -15.13 2.73 5.95
CA ALA A 219 -15.64 1.38 6.19
C ALA A 219 -15.59 0.52 4.91
N ALA A 220 -15.41 -0.79 5.06
CA ALA A 220 -15.79 -1.73 4.02
C ALA A 220 -17.33 -1.90 4.00
N PRO A 221 -17.94 -2.17 2.83
CA PRO A 221 -19.33 -2.62 2.79
C PRO A 221 -19.47 -3.87 3.68
N GLY A 222 -20.42 -3.85 4.63
CA GLY A 222 -20.63 -4.95 5.57
C GLY A 222 -20.03 -4.77 6.98
N GLU A 223 -19.00 -3.93 7.17
CA GLU A 223 -18.42 -3.65 8.51
C GLU A 223 -19.36 -2.87 9.47
N GLY A 224 -20.59 -2.58 9.04
CA GLY A 224 -21.57 -1.75 9.75
C GLY A 224 -22.67 -2.49 10.50
N TYR A 225 -22.59 -3.83 10.64
CA TYR A 225 -23.62 -4.61 11.35
C TYR A 225 -23.04 -5.40 12.53
N PRO A 226 -23.61 -5.30 13.75
CA PRO A 226 -23.18 -6.11 14.90
C PRO A 226 -23.59 -7.57 14.73
N PRO A 227 -22.97 -8.53 15.46
CA PRO A 227 -23.29 -9.94 15.36
C PRO A 227 -24.77 -10.24 15.67
N GLU A 228 -25.31 -11.26 15.01
CA GLU A 228 -26.74 -11.59 15.01
C GLU A 228 -27.29 -11.78 16.44
N GLY A 229 -28.28 -10.97 16.83
CA GLY A 229 -28.95 -11.11 18.13
C GLY A 229 -29.79 -9.90 18.57
N SER A 230 -29.44 -8.68 18.17
CA SER A 230 -30.20 -7.47 18.54
C SER A 230 -31.42 -7.25 17.64
N ARG A 231 -32.60 -7.18 18.25
CA ARG A 231 -33.90 -7.06 17.56
C ARG A 231 -34.05 -5.78 16.73
N ARG A 232 -34.91 -5.86 15.69
CA ARG A 232 -35.38 -4.74 14.86
C ARG A 232 -35.78 -3.53 15.71
N ASP A 233 -35.04 -2.44 15.54
CA ASP A 233 -35.52 -1.06 15.60
C ASP A 233 -35.13 -0.37 14.28
N GLY A 234 -35.79 0.74 13.95
CA GLY A 234 -35.50 1.52 12.73
C GLY A 234 -34.08 2.12 12.70
N PRO A 235 -33.69 2.81 11.60
CA PRO A 235 -32.32 3.31 11.42
C PRO A 235 -31.96 4.38 12.46
N ARG A 236 -31.32 3.94 13.56
CA ARG A 236 -30.73 4.82 14.58
C ARG A 236 -29.50 5.48 13.96
N ARG A 237 -29.52 6.82 13.85
CA ARG A 237 -28.38 7.64 13.36
C ARG A 237 -27.18 7.67 14.32
N ASP A 238 -27.36 7.11 15.53
CA ASP A 238 -26.47 7.28 16.67
C ASP A 238 -25.86 5.95 17.16
N GLY A 239 -25.58 5.03 16.24
CA GLY A 239 -24.64 3.94 16.51
C GLY A 239 -23.23 4.49 16.78
N PRO A 240 -22.36 3.75 17.49
CA PRO A 240 -21.00 4.20 17.74
C PRO A 240 -20.27 4.41 16.40
N ARG A 241 -19.96 5.68 16.09
CA ARG A 241 -19.23 6.03 14.87
C ARG A 241 -17.84 5.38 14.91
N ARG A 242 -17.45 4.70 13.84
CA ARG A 242 -16.08 4.20 13.67
C ARG A 242 -15.14 5.41 13.74
N GLU A 243 -14.18 5.41 14.65
CA GLU A 243 -13.14 6.45 14.69
C GLU A 243 -11.84 5.89 14.09
N VAL A 244 -11.20 6.67 13.23
CA VAL A 244 -9.85 6.44 12.75
C VAL A 244 -8.96 7.58 13.26
N VAL A 245 -7.84 7.22 13.86
CA VAL A 245 -6.84 8.17 14.35
C VAL A 245 -5.77 8.33 13.29
N LEU A 246 -5.48 9.58 12.89
CA LEU A 246 -4.34 9.93 12.05
C LEU A 246 -3.28 10.64 12.88
N ASP A 247 -2.15 9.98 13.07
CA ASP A 247 -0.99 10.50 13.77
C ASP A 247 -0.13 11.34 12.83
N LEU A 248 0.18 12.56 13.25
CA LEU A 248 0.97 13.56 12.52
C LEU A 248 2.32 13.85 13.19
N SER A 249 2.77 12.99 14.12
CA SER A 249 4.04 13.14 14.85
C SER A 249 5.27 13.10 13.93
N ASP A 250 5.20 12.32 12.86
CA ASP A 250 6.24 12.16 11.84
C ASP A 250 5.97 13.02 10.59
N LEU A 251 5.01 13.96 10.64
CA LEU A 251 4.77 14.95 9.58
C LEU A 251 5.65 16.19 9.82
N ASP A 252 6.58 16.43 8.91
CA ASP A 252 7.55 17.52 8.94
C ASP A 252 6.96 18.83 8.39
N PHE A 253 6.16 18.75 7.32
CA PHE A 253 5.55 19.92 6.66
C PHE A 253 4.12 19.68 6.16
N LEU A 254 3.30 20.72 6.24
CA LEU A 254 1.93 20.75 5.75
C LEU A 254 1.60 22.16 5.24
N ASP A 255 1.31 22.31 3.95
CA ASP A 255 0.85 23.59 3.40
C ASP A 255 -0.67 23.82 3.59
N VAL A 256 -1.14 24.99 3.16
CA VAL A 256 -2.56 25.38 3.19
C VAL A 256 -3.46 24.42 2.38
N ALA A 257 -2.97 23.90 1.26
CA ALA A 257 -3.74 22.98 0.42
C ALA A 257 -3.82 21.59 1.08
N GLY A 258 -2.72 21.10 1.68
CA GLY A 258 -2.67 19.89 2.48
C GLY A 258 -3.59 19.95 3.70
N ALA A 259 -3.59 21.05 4.44
CA ALA A 259 -4.51 21.25 5.57
C ALA A 259 -5.98 21.21 5.13
N ARG A 260 -6.34 21.88 4.03
CA ARG A 260 -7.68 21.79 3.41
C ARG A 260 -7.99 20.38 2.88
N GLY A 261 -6.97 19.64 2.44
CA GLY A 261 -7.05 18.22 2.09
C GLY A 261 -7.50 17.36 3.27
N LEU A 262 -6.81 17.45 4.41
CA LEU A 262 -7.17 16.71 5.62
C LEU A 262 -8.60 17.04 6.11
N VAL A 263 -9.02 18.31 6.04
CA VAL A 263 -10.41 18.72 6.31
C VAL A 263 -11.39 18.09 5.31
N THR A 264 -11.04 18.02 4.02
CA THR A 264 -11.87 17.42 2.98
C THR A 264 -12.00 15.91 3.16
N ALA A 265 -10.91 15.21 3.53
CA ALA A 265 -10.92 13.79 3.85
C ALA A 265 -11.77 13.51 5.10
N GLY A 266 -11.60 14.29 6.18
CA GLY A 266 -12.41 14.18 7.40
C GLY A 266 -13.91 14.34 7.14
N ARG A 267 -14.31 15.30 6.29
CA ARG A 267 -15.71 15.46 5.87
C ARG A 267 -16.24 14.27 5.07
N ARG A 268 -15.50 13.78 4.07
CA ARG A 268 -15.89 12.60 3.27
C ARG A 268 -16.02 11.34 4.12
N LEU A 269 -15.13 11.16 5.10
CA LEU A 269 -15.20 10.07 6.07
C LEU A 269 -16.44 10.22 6.96
N ALA A 270 -16.74 11.42 7.47
CA ALA A 270 -17.90 11.68 8.31
C ALA A 270 -19.24 11.47 7.56
N GLU A 271 -19.30 11.84 6.27
CA GLU A 271 -20.41 11.54 5.36
C GLU A 271 -20.60 10.02 5.18
N ALA A 272 -19.50 9.25 5.22
CA ALA A 272 -19.48 7.78 5.24
C ALA A 272 -19.56 7.16 6.66
N GLY A 273 -19.94 7.93 7.69
CA GLY A 273 -20.13 7.44 9.06
C GLY A 273 -18.85 7.17 9.87
N THR A 274 -17.68 7.54 9.35
CA THR A 274 -16.38 7.38 10.01
C THR A 274 -15.85 8.72 10.52
N GLY A 275 -15.56 8.84 11.82
CA GLY A 275 -14.85 9.98 12.38
C GLY A 275 -13.35 9.91 12.08
N LEU A 276 -12.75 11.03 11.69
CA LEU A 276 -11.30 11.20 11.66
C LEU A 276 -10.89 12.04 12.89
N ARG A 277 -9.84 11.64 13.59
CA ARG A 277 -9.22 12.43 14.68
C ARG A 277 -7.73 12.60 14.42
N LEU A 278 -7.23 13.82 14.55
CA LEU A 278 -5.82 14.16 14.33
C LEU A 278 -5.09 14.24 15.68
N VAL A 279 -3.92 13.60 15.77
CA VAL A 279 -3.07 13.59 16.97
C VAL A 279 -1.61 13.85 16.61
N GLY A 280 -0.77 14.20 17.58
CA GLY A 280 0.69 14.30 17.40
C GLY A 280 1.18 15.49 16.56
N ALA A 281 0.29 16.36 16.08
CA ALA A 281 0.63 17.45 15.17
C ALA A 281 1.68 18.41 15.75
N ARG A 282 2.87 18.44 15.13
CA ARG A 282 3.94 19.39 15.48
C ARG A 282 3.48 20.84 15.37
N ARG A 283 4.09 21.75 16.13
CA ARG A 283 3.66 23.16 16.28
C ARG A 283 3.35 23.90 14.96
N LEU A 284 4.12 23.67 13.90
CA LEU A 284 3.89 24.31 12.59
C LEU A 284 2.68 23.70 11.87
N VAL A 285 2.65 22.37 11.73
CA VAL A 285 1.51 21.60 11.20
C VAL A 285 0.20 21.98 11.90
N ARG A 286 0.22 22.01 13.24
CA ARG A 286 -0.93 22.40 14.06
C ARG A 286 -1.40 23.83 13.76
N ARG A 287 -0.48 24.80 13.65
CA ARG A 287 -0.83 26.18 13.27
C ARG A 287 -1.44 26.29 11.88
N CYS A 288 -0.98 25.48 10.93
CA CYS A 288 -1.58 25.40 9.59
C CYS A 288 -3.00 24.83 9.63
N LEU A 289 -3.25 23.82 10.48
CA LEU A 289 -4.60 23.25 10.69
C LEU A 289 -5.54 24.23 11.40
N GLU A 290 -5.06 24.97 12.40
CA GLU A 290 -5.81 25.98 13.16
C GLU A 290 -6.31 27.17 12.28
N LEU A 291 -5.81 27.33 11.05
CA LEU A 291 -6.36 28.29 10.08
C LEU A 291 -7.70 27.85 9.44
N PHE A 292 -8.12 26.60 9.66
CA PHE A 292 -9.30 25.99 9.03
C PHE A 292 -10.29 25.46 10.07
N ASP A 293 -10.87 26.39 10.83
CA ASP A 293 -11.89 26.10 11.85
C ASP A 293 -13.02 25.18 11.35
N GLY A 294 -13.37 24.19 12.18
CA GLY A 294 -14.54 23.32 12.00
C GLY A 294 -14.34 22.03 11.19
N GLY A 295 -13.11 21.68 10.79
CA GLY A 295 -12.85 20.54 9.90
C GLY A 295 -12.67 19.17 10.56
N VAL A 296 -11.73 19.04 11.50
CA VAL A 296 -11.36 17.78 12.18
C VAL A 296 -10.84 18.10 13.59
N PRO A 297 -11.22 17.37 14.65
CA PRO A 297 -10.65 17.59 15.98
C PRO A 297 -9.14 17.29 15.99
N VAL A 298 -8.35 18.26 16.45
CA VAL A 298 -6.91 18.13 16.74
C VAL A 298 -6.74 18.13 18.25
N GLU A 299 -6.29 17.02 18.83
CA GLU A 299 -5.93 17.00 20.26
C GLU A 299 -4.59 17.70 20.50
N PRO A 300 -4.41 18.40 21.64
CA PRO A 300 -3.09 18.82 22.08
C PRO A 300 -2.20 17.59 22.34
N ALA A 301 -0.91 17.75 22.08
CA ALA A 301 0.13 16.77 22.44
C ALA A 301 0.39 16.75 23.95
#